data_AF-A0A0F9PNA6-F1
#
_entry.id   AF-A0A0F9PNA6-F1
#
_cell.length_a   1.000
_cell.length_b   1.000
_cell.length_c   1.000
_cell.angle_alpha   90.00
_cell.angle_beta   90.00
_cell.angle_gamma   90.00
#
_symmetry.space_group_name_H-M   'P 1'
#
loop_
_entity.id
_entity.type
_entity.pdbx_description
1 polymer ?
#
loop_
_entity_poly.entity_id
_entity_poly.type
_entity_poly.pdbx_seq_one_letter_code
_entity_poly.pdbx_strand_id
1 'polypeptide(L)'
;MNESTISDRDLLGIDLFADDKDDAGARLSSSRMVTTQKAHACRFSSTAHDIPVGARARVESAIMDDRWGRFSVCRDCLEGWFRETEVPLP
;
A
#
# COMPACT_ATOMS: atom_id res chain seq x y z
N MET A 1 11.30 -24.90 3.70
CA MET A 1 11.04 -23.57 4.29
C MET A 1 9.84 -23.04 3.56
N ASN A 2 8.64 -23.19 4.14
CA ASN A 2 7.42 -22.76 3.49
C ASN A 2 7.26 -21.27 3.81
N GLU A 3 7.82 -20.43 2.94
CA GLU A 3 7.56 -19.00 2.95
C GLU A 3 6.07 -18.83 2.67
N SER A 4 5.28 -18.57 3.71
CA SER A 4 3.89 -18.15 3.58
C SER A 4 3.87 -16.84 2.80
N THR A 5 3.79 -16.95 1.48
CA THR A 5 3.69 -15.81 0.58
C THR A 5 2.38 -15.10 0.92
N ILE A 6 2.45 -13.87 1.42
CA ILE A 6 1.24 -13.12 1.79
C ILE A 6 0.45 -12.91 0.50
N SER A 7 -0.84 -13.28 0.49
CA SER A 7 -1.62 -13.21 -0.74
C SER A 7 -1.94 -11.77 -1.09
N ASP A 8 -2.12 -11.48 -2.38
CA ASP A 8 -2.59 -10.16 -2.83
C ASP A 8 -3.91 -9.75 -2.13
N ARG A 9 -4.75 -10.74 -1.78
CA ARG A 9 -5.99 -10.52 -1.02
C ARG A 9 -5.74 -10.02 0.40
N ASP A 10 -4.81 -10.63 1.13
CA ASP A 10 -4.45 -10.21 2.50
C ASP A 10 -3.87 -8.79 2.46
N LEU A 11 -2.96 -8.55 1.50
CA LEU A 11 -2.35 -7.25 1.27
C LEU A 11 -3.36 -6.16 0.87
N LEU A 12 -4.45 -6.50 0.16
CA LEU A 12 -5.53 -5.57 -0.16
C LEU A 12 -6.50 -5.35 1.00
N GLY A 13 -6.61 -6.30 1.92
CA GLY A 13 -7.45 -6.20 3.12
C GLY A 13 -6.96 -5.15 4.11
N ILE A 14 -5.70 -4.72 3.99
CA ILE A 14 -5.12 -3.68 4.83
C ILE A 14 -5.80 -2.33 4.53
N ASP A 15 -6.41 -1.70 5.53
CA ASP A 15 -6.93 -0.33 5.41
C ASP A 15 -5.79 0.66 5.72
N LEU A 16 -5.04 1.08 4.70
CA LEU A 16 -3.90 2.01 4.86
C LEU A 16 -4.32 3.43 5.31
N PHE A 17 -5.62 3.70 5.35
CA PHE A 17 -6.21 4.96 5.80
C PHE A 17 -6.92 4.81 7.16
N ALA A 18 -6.79 3.68 7.86
CA ALA A 18 -7.52 3.45 9.10
C ALA A 18 -7.24 4.52 10.16
N ASP A 19 -5.99 4.99 10.24
CA ASP A 19 -5.54 6.03 11.17
C ASP A 19 -5.88 7.45 10.68
N ASP A 20 -5.93 7.63 9.35
CA ASP A 20 -6.01 8.93 8.68
C ASP A 20 -7.43 9.30 8.20
N LYS A 21 -8.39 8.37 8.37
CA LYS A 21 -9.79 8.53 7.91
C LYS A 21 -10.53 9.66 8.60
N ASP A 22 -10.25 9.87 9.90
CA ASP A 22 -10.88 10.93 10.70
C ASP A 22 -10.20 12.29 10.50
N ASP A 23 -8.90 12.34 10.18
CA ASP A 23 -8.12 13.59 10.09
C ASP A 23 -8.04 14.15 8.65
N ALA A 24 -7.80 13.31 7.63
CA ALA A 24 -7.64 13.75 6.24
C ALA A 24 -8.94 13.73 5.40
N GLY A 25 -10.07 13.35 6.01
CA GLY A 25 -11.36 13.27 5.32
C GLY A 25 -11.35 12.29 4.14
N ALA A 26 -10.51 11.26 4.20
CA ALA A 26 -10.34 10.29 3.13
C ALA A 26 -11.67 9.59 2.80
N ARG A 27 -12.25 9.91 1.64
CA ARG A 27 -13.52 9.35 1.16
C ARG A 27 -13.34 8.64 -0.17
N LEU A 28 -14.14 7.61 -0.42
CA LEU A 28 -14.16 6.85 -1.67
C LEU A 28 -12.76 6.29 -2.04
N SER A 29 -12.21 5.43 -1.17
CA SER A 29 -10.95 4.74 -1.46
C SER A 29 -11.17 3.52 -2.37
N SER A 30 -10.21 3.28 -3.26
CA SER A 30 -10.12 2.11 -4.11
C SER A 30 -8.69 1.59 -4.12
N SER A 31 -8.57 0.29 -3.88
CA SER A 31 -7.31 -0.41 -3.71
C SER A 31 -7.21 -1.49 -4.78
N ARG A 32 -6.10 -1.56 -5.49
CA ARG A 32 -5.87 -2.64 -6.46
C ARG A 32 -4.42 -3.04 -6.56
N MET A 33 -4.18 -4.34 -6.69
CA MET A 33 -2.87 -4.88 -7.04
C MET A 33 -2.68 -4.84 -8.55
N VAL A 34 -1.62 -4.19 -9.01
CA VAL A 34 -1.27 -4.07 -10.42
C VAL A 34 0.18 -4.48 -10.64
N THR A 35 0.49 -4.85 -11.87
CA THR A 35 1.87 -4.95 -12.33
C THR A 35 2.27 -3.61 -12.94
N THR A 36 3.36 -3.02 -12.45
CA THR A 36 3.82 -1.71 -12.91
C THR A 36 4.27 -1.75 -14.37
N GLN A 37 3.77 -0.83 -15.19
CA GLN A 37 4.20 -0.67 -16.59
C GLN A 37 5.29 0.39 -16.76
N LYS A 38 5.53 1.20 -15.73
CA LYS A 38 6.58 2.22 -15.63
C LYS A 38 7.08 2.28 -14.19
N ALA A 39 8.25 2.87 -13.98
CA ALA A 39 8.75 3.10 -12.63
C ALA A 39 7.83 4.06 -11.87
N HIS A 40 7.57 3.78 -10.60
CA HIS A 40 6.71 4.57 -9.72
C HIS A 40 7.40 4.77 -8.37
N ALA A 41 7.34 5.97 -7.80
CA ALA A 41 7.81 6.18 -6.44
C ALA A 41 6.94 5.40 -5.43
N CYS A 42 7.59 4.68 -4.51
CA CYS A 42 6.91 3.99 -3.43
C CYS A 42 6.54 4.98 -2.30
N ARG A 43 5.26 5.07 -1.93
CA ARG A 43 4.77 6.00 -0.90
C ARG A 43 5.20 5.63 0.54
N PHE A 44 5.46 4.34 0.78
CA PHE A 44 5.68 3.77 2.12
C PHE A 44 7.15 3.74 2.53
N SER A 45 8.07 4.10 1.64
CA SER A 45 9.47 4.02 2.00
C SER A 45 9.96 5.28 2.67
N SER A 46 10.56 5.12 3.85
CA SER A 46 11.39 6.14 4.50
C SER A 46 12.60 6.52 3.65
N THR A 47 13.06 5.61 2.79
CA THR A 47 14.16 5.82 1.83
C THR A 47 13.55 5.90 0.44
N ALA A 48 13.46 7.09 -0.16
CA ALA A 48 12.86 7.27 -1.48
C ALA A 48 13.41 6.23 -2.48
N HIS A 49 12.60 5.24 -2.83
CA HIS A 49 12.94 4.22 -3.81
C HIS A 49 11.79 4.07 -4.81
N ASP A 50 12.18 3.64 -6.00
CA ASP A 50 11.25 3.40 -7.09
C ASP A 50 10.86 1.92 -7.15
N ILE A 51 9.59 1.70 -7.42
CA ILE A 51 9.02 0.42 -7.81
C ILE A 51 9.43 0.18 -9.26
N PRO A 52 10.24 -0.85 -9.57
CA PRO A 52 10.71 -1.09 -10.93
C PRO A 52 9.56 -1.54 -11.84
N VAL A 53 9.78 -1.47 -13.17
CA VAL A 53 8.83 -1.98 -14.17
C VAL A 53 8.69 -3.50 -14.04
N GLY A 54 7.47 -4.01 -14.13
CA GLY A 54 7.16 -5.43 -14.01
C GLY A 54 6.98 -5.91 -12.57
N ALA A 55 7.16 -5.05 -11.58
CA ALA A 55 6.93 -5.40 -10.18
C ALA A 55 5.45 -5.34 -9.82
N ARG A 56 5.07 -6.12 -8.80
CA ARG A 56 3.74 -6.03 -8.18
C ARG A 56 3.68 -4.84 -7.22
N ALA A 57 2.65 -4.01 -7.37
CA ALA A 57 2.41 -2.87 -6.53
C ALA A 57 0.92 -2.72 -6.21
N ARG A 58 0.61 -2.31 -4.98
CA ARG A 58 -0.71 -1.85 -4.62
C ARG A 58 -0.85 -0.38 -5.02
N VAL A 59 -1.83 -0.09 -5.84
CA VAL A 59 -2.24 1.27 -6.16
C VAL A 59 -3.44 1.60 -5.30
N GLU A 60 -3.28 2.65 -4.51
CA GLU A 60 -4.33 3.23 -3.70
C GLU A 60 -4.79 4.51 -4.36
N SER A 61 -6.07 4.74 -4.26
CA SER A 61 -6.75 5.81 -4.94
C SER A 61 -7.84 6.30 -3.99
N ALA A 62 -7.73 7.52 -3.48
CA ALA A 62 -8.68 8.08 -2.52
C ALA A 62 -8.87 9.57 -2.76
N ILE A 63 -10.01 10.12 -2.34
CA ILE A 63 -10.21 11.56 -2.28
C ILE A 63 -9.65 12.06 -0.94
N MET A 64 -8.64 12.93 -1.00
CA MET A 64 -8.03 13.60 0.15
C MET A 64 -8.24 15.12 -0.05
N ASP A 65 -8.77 15.82 0.94
CA ASP A 65 -9.05 17.28 0.85
C ASP A 65 -9.83 17.67 -0.43
N ASP A 66 -10.92 16.95 -0.73
CA ASP A 66 -11.74 17.14 -1.95
C ASP A 66 -10.98 16.97 -3.29
N ARG A 67 -9.76 16.41 -3.25
CA ARG A 67 -8.94 16.14 -4.45
C ARG A 67 -8.69 14.66 -4.63
N TRP A 68 -8.78 14.23 -5.88
CA TRP A 68 -8.45 12.86 -6.27
C TRP A 68 -6.94 12.62 -6.14
N GLY A 69 -6.54 11.82 -5.17
CA GLY A 69 -5.17 11.41 -4.92
C GLY A 69 -4.93 9.96 -5.31
N ARG A 70 -3.73 9.67 -5.82
CA ARG A 70 -3.31 8.32 -6.17
C ARG A 70 -1.87 8.11 -5.76
N PHE A 71 -1.59 7.00 -5.10
CA PHE A 71 -0.24 6.58 -4.77
C PHE A 71 -0.03 5.09 -5.00
N SER A 72 1.24 4.68 -5.04
CA SER A 72 1.65 3.29 -5.28
C SER A 72 2.56 2.83 -4.15
N VAL A 73 2.39 1.58 -3.75
CA VAL A 73 3.19 0.93 -2.71
C VAL A 73 3.69 -0.39 -3.30
N CYS A 74 5.01 -0.65 -3.24
CA CYS A 74 5.53 -1.93 -3.68
C CYS A 74 5.02 -3.04 -2.76
N ARG A 75 4.89 -4.24 -3.32
CA ARG A 75 4.53 -5.43 -2.55
C ARG A 75 5.46 -5.63 -1.34
N ASP A 76 6.76 -5.43 -1.50
CA ASP A 76 7.76 -5.65 -0.46
C ASP A 76 7.55 -4.76 0.78
N CYS A 77 7.33 -3.45 0.59
CA CYS A 77 7.00 -2.55 1.70
C CYS A 77 5.65 -2.86 2.33
N LEU A 78 4.68 -3.30 1.53
CA LEU A 78 3.37 -3.66 2.03
C LEU A 78 3.42 -4.95 2.88
N GLU A 79 4.22 -5.93 2.45
CA GLU A 79 4.50 -7.16 3.21
C GLU A 79 5.27 -6.85 4.51
N GLY A 80 6.25 -5.94 4.46
CA GLY A 80 6.96 -5.45 5.64
C GLY A 80 6.00 -4.81 6.64
N TRP A 81 5.18 -3.87 6.17
CA TRP A 81 4.20 -3.18 7.01
C TRP A 81 3.16 -4.13 7.60
N PHE A 82 2.65 -5.08 6.81
CA PHE A 82 1.70 -6.11 7.26
C PHE A 82 2.30 -6.93 8.41
N ARG A 83 3.56 -7.38 8.24
CA ARG A 83 4.26 -8.11 9.31
C ARG A 83 4.44 -7.25 10.56
N GLU A 84 4.73 -5.96 10.43
CA GLU A 84 4.88 -5.05 11.57
C GLU A 84 3.56 -4.78 12.30
N THR A 85 2.45 -4.67 11.57
CA THR A 85 1.12 -4.42 12.17
C THR A 85 0.43 -5.68 12.69
N GLU A 86 0.79 -6.86 12.18
CA GLU A 86 0.32 -8.15 12.72
C GLU A 86 1.07 -8.58 13.98
N VAL A 87 2.15 -7.89 14.40
CA VAL A 87 2.76 -8.11 15.71
C VAL A 87 1.94 -7.36 16.76
N PRO A 88 1.19 -8.03 17.65
CA PRO A 88 0.64 -7.36 18.81
C PRO A 88 1.79 -6.79 19.64
N LEU A 89 1.72 -5.49 19.94
CA LEU A 89 2.58 -4.88 20.97
C LEU A 89 2.42 -5.68 22.28
N PRO A 90 3.52 -5.89 23.05
CA PRO A 90 3.51 -6.71 24.26
C PRO A 90 2.57 -6.21 25.35
#